data_AF-A0AAN7HIW3-F1
#
_entry.id   AF-A0AAN7HIW3-F1
#
_cell.length_a   1.000
_cell.length_b   1.000
_cell.length_c   1.000
_cell.angle_alpha   90.00
_cell.angle_beta   90.00
_cell.angle_gamma   90.00
#
_symmetry.space_group_name_H-M   'P 1'
#
loop_
_entity.id
_entity.type
_entity.pdbx_description
1 polymer ?
#
loop_
_entity_poly.entity_id
_entity_poly.type
_entity_poly.pdbx_seq_one_letter_code
_entity_poly.pdbx_strand_id
1 'polypeptide(L)'
;MSFTPLILAGGRSSRMGSPKHLLSTPDGRPLYQHQIDLLPQVCPYAPTIYISLAQDSQLDDYLRTLPSVTDASPDPDPVLCKTPHIRKVTPPAITIIHDLDANTSSVTSAGPAAGLLAAHRADPARTWLVIACDYPLLTQRALERLCAKYRPPVTCFRNADGFCEPLLGVWGPDGLAELERRVKGSSASAGGRGGEESGRLR
;
A
#
# COMPACT_ATOMS: atom_id res chain seq x y z
N MET A 1 -3.16 -6.25 19.21
CA MET A 1 -2.38 -5.40 18.29
C MET A 1 -3.36 -4.87 17.26
N SER A 2 -3.39 -3.56 17.03
CA SER A 2 -4.23 -2.95 15.97
C SER A 2 -3.41 -2.79 14.70
N PHE A 3 -4.03 -3.05 13.56
CA PHE A 3 -3.42 -2.87 12.24
C PHE A 3 -4.17 -1.76 11.51
N THR A 4 -3.44 -0.94 10.76
CA THR A 4 -4.02 0.08 9.88
C THR A 4 -4.12 -0.50 8.46
N PRO A 5 -5.32 -0.64 7.88
CA PRO A 5 -5.49 -1.19 6.54
C PRO A 5 -4.93 -0.25 5.46
N LEU A 6 -4.16 -0.80 4.54
CA LEU A 6 -3.61 -0.12 3.37
C LEU A 6 -3.84 -0.95 2.10
N ILE A 7 -4.59 -0.39 1.16
CA ILE A 7 -4.74 -0.92 -0.19
C ILE A 7 -3.70 -0.25 -1.09
N LEU A 8 -2.87 -1.04 -1.77
CA LEU A 8 -1.98 -0.54 -2.81
C LEU A 8 -2.68 -0.62 -4.17
N ALA A 9 -3.18 0.51 -4.64
CA ALA A 9 -3.93 0.64 -5.89
C ALA A 9 -3.17 1.45 -6.96
N GLY A 10 -1.98 1.97 -6.66
CA GLY A 10 -1.16 2.75 -7.58
C GLY A 10 -0.25 1.92 -8.50
N GLY A 11 0.19 2.55 -9.60
CA GLY A 11 1.20 2.02 -10.54
C GLY A 11 0.71 1.85 -11.97
N ARG A 12 1.63 1.97 -12.94
CA ARG A 12 1.32 1.71 -14.36
C ARG A 12 1.29 0.21 -14.63
N SER A 13 0.13 -0.35 -14.95
CA SER A 13 0.01 -1.71 -15.47
C SER A 13 0.46 -1.75 -16.94
N SER A 14 1.78 -1.69 -17.17
CA SER A 14 2.38 -1.62 -18.52
C SER A 14 2.09 -2.83 -19.39
N ARG A 15 1.63 -3.95 -18.81
CA ARG A 15 1.31 -5.19 -19.53
C ARG A 15 -0.15 -5.31 -19.96
N MET A 16 -1.09 -4.57 -19.36
CA MET A 16 -2.53 -4.72 -19.63
C MET A 16 -3.20 -3.50 -20.27
N GLY A 17 -2.46 -2.41 -20.52
CA GLY A 17 -2.97 -1.22 -21.21
C GLY A 17 -4.04 -0.41 -20.45
N SER A 18 -4.54 -0.90 -19.31
CA SER A 18 -5.52 -0.27 -18.42
C SER A 18 -5.06 -0.34 -16.97
N PRO A 19 -5.46 0.61 -16.10
CA PRO A 19 -5.11 0.57 -14.68
C PRO A 19 -5.72 -0.65 -14.00
N LYS A 20 -4.87 -1.50 -13.41
CA LYS A 20 -5.28 -2.79 -12.80
C LYS A 20 -6.39 -2.62 -11.77
N HIS A 21 -6.31 -1.60 -10.93
CA HIS A 21 -7.28 -1.37 -9.86
C HIS A 21 -8.69 -1.05 -10.38
N LEU A 22 -8.82 -0.55 -11.61
CA LEU A 22 -10.10 -0.26 -12.26
C LEU A 22 -10.61 -1.42 -13.12
N LEU A 23 -9.91 -2.56 -13.16
CA LEU A 23 -10.43 -3.74 -13.84
C LEU A 23 -11.72 -4.19 -13.15
N SER A 24 -12.74 -4.39 -13.96
CA SER A 24 -14.02 -4.90 -13.48
C SER A 24 -13.89 -6.38 -13.13
N THR A 25 -14.33 -6.74 -11.94
CA THR A 25 -14.64 -8.12 -11.55
C THR A 25 -15.83 -8.65 -12.37
N PRO A 26 -16.11 -9.97 -12.36
CA PRO A 26 -17.25 -10.54 -13.09
C PRO A 26 -18.62 -9.93 -12.73
N ASP A 27 -18.74 -9.32 -11.56
CA ASP A 27 -19.91 -8.57 -11.06
C ASP A 27 -19.87 -7.06 -11.38
N GLY A 28 -18.90 -6.60 -12.16
CA GLY A 28 -18.81 -5.23 -12.68
C GLY A 28 -18.16 -4.20 -11.73
N ARG A 29 -17.72 -4.62 -10.54
CA ARG A 29 -17.08 -3.74 -9.54
C ARG A 29 -15.58 -3.61 -9.80
N PRO A 30 -14.93 -2.49 -9.48
CA PRO A 30 -13.48 -2.36 -9.60
C PRO A 30 -12.78 -3.25 -8.55
N LEU A 31 -11.58 -3.77 -8.89
CA LEU A 31 -10.84 -4.69 -8.01
C LEU A 31 -10.63 -4.15 -6.58
N TYR A 32 -10.35 -2.85 -6.43
CA TYR A 32 -10.11 -2.24 -5.12
C TYR A 32 -11.32 -2.33 -4.18
N GLN A 33 -12.54 -2.39 -4.72
CA GLN A 33 -13.77 -2.45 -3.94
C GLN A 33 -13.88 -3.77 -3.17
N HIS A 34 -13.38 -4.87 -3.74
CA HIS A 34 -13.32 -6.16 -3.04
C HIS A 34 -12.48 -6.08 -1.76
N GLN A 35 -11.35 -5.36 -1.79
CA GLN A 35 -10.53 -5.18 -0.59
C GLN A 35 -11.22 -4.25 0.43
N ILE A 36 -11.92 -3.21 -0.01
CA ILE A 36 -12.72 -2.33 0.88
C ILE A 36 -13.79 -3.13 1.63
N ASP A 37 -14.48 -4.06 0.96
CA ASP A 37 -15.54 -4.87 1.57
C ASP A 37 -14.97 -5.90 2.57
N LEU A 38 -13.72 -6.34 2.34
CA LEU A 38 -13.06 -7.37 3.15
C LEU A 38 -12.41 -6.82 4.43
N LEU A 39 -11.75 -5.67 4.34
CA LEU A 39 -10.93 -5.11 5.42
C LEU A 39 -11.68 -4.83 6.74
N PRO A 40 -12.93 -4.33 6.76
CA PRO A 40 -13.70 -4.14 7.99
C PRO A 40 -13.94 -5.45 8.77
N GLN A 41 -13.97 -6.59 8.07
CA GLN A 41 -14.18 -7.90 8.69
C GLN A 41 -12.92 -8.38 9.44
N VAL A 42 -11.75 -7.94 9.01
CA VAL A 42 -10.44 -8.32 9.59
C VAL A 42 -9.94 -7.28 10.58
N CYS A 43 -10.22 -6.00 10.31
CA CYS A 43 -9.80 -4.85 11.11
C CYS A 43 -11.03 -4.08 11.61
N PRO A 44 -11.91 -4.67 12.44
CA PRO A 44 -13.19 -4.06 12.83
C PRO A 44 -13.05 -2.79 13.70
N TYR A 45 -11.86 -2.54 14.22
CA TYR A 45 -11.55 -1.37 15.03
C TYR A 45 -10.70 -0.32 14.30
N ALA A 46 -10.38 -0.56 13.03
CA ALA A 46 -9.69 0.44 12.23
C ALA A 46 -10.68 1.55 11.86
N PRO A 47 -10.42 2.81 12.26
CA PRO A 47 -11.32 3.91 11.93
C PRO A 47 -11.29 4.29 10.44
N THR A 48 -10.16 4.00 9.78
CA THR A 48 -9.87 4.44 8.42
C THR A 48 -9.23 3.30 7.63
N ILE A 49 -9.65 3.11 6.38
CA ILE A 49 -8.95 2.33 5.35
C ILE A 49 -8.20 3.31 4.47
N TYR A 50 -6.91 3.09 4.27
CA TYR A 50 -6.11 3.92 3.37
C TYR A 50 -5.97 3.25 2.00
N ILE A 51 -6.02 4.06 0.94
CA ILE A 51 -5.75 3.63 -0.43
C ILE A 51 -4.55 4.43 -0.93
N SER A 52 -3.44 3.75 -1.20
CA SER A 52 -2.29 4.38 -1.84
C SER A 52 -2.42 4.37 -3.35
N LEU A 53 -2.32 5.55 -3.96
CA LEU A 53 -2.41 5.77 -5.40
C LEU A 53 -1.22 6.60 -5.87
N ALA A 54 -0.71 6.30 -7.07
CA ALA A 54 0.25 7.18 -7.72
C ALA A 54 -0.40 8.51 -8.08
N GLN A 55 0.33 9.64 -8.08
CA GLN A 55 -0.26 10.96 -8.39
C GLN A 55 -1.00 11.02 -9.73
N ASP A 56 -0.52 10.29 -10.74
CA ASP A 56 -1.10 10.21 -12.08
C ASP A 56 -2.05 9.02 -12.26
N SER A 57 -2.47 8.37 -11.17
CA SER A 57 -3.43 7.26 -11.24
C SER A 57 -4.77 7.73 -11.77
N GLN A 58 -5.36 6.95 -12.68
CA GLN A 58 -6.73 7.18 -13.10
C GLN A 58 -7.67 6.89 -11.93
N LEU A 59 -8.59 7.82 -11.69
CA LEU A 59 -9.62 7.75 -10.65
C LEU A 59 -10.99 7.59 -11.31
N ASP A 60 -11.80 6.69 -10.78
CA ASP A 60 -13.23 6.66 -11.07
C ASP A 60 -13.98 7.72 -10.25
N ASP A 61 -15.29 7.83 -10.45
CA ASP A 61 -16.12 8.84 -9.79
C ASP A 61 -16.12 8.67 -8.27
N TYR A 62 -16.05 7.43 -7.77
CA TYR A 62 -16.04 7.17 -6.34
C TYR A 62 -14.74 7.66 -5.69
N LEU A 63 -13.58 7.26 -6.22
CA LEU A 63 -12.28 7.66 -5.69
C LEU A 63 -12.09 9.19 -5.71
N ARG A 64 -12.68 9.91 -6.67
CA ARG A 64 -12.65 11.39 -6.74
C ARG A 64 -13.39 12.07 -5.60
N THR A 65 -14.35 11.40 -4.97
CA THR A 65 -15.11 11.94 -3.84
C THR A 65 -14.42 11.74 -2.50
N LEU A 66 -13.39 10.90 -2.45
CA LEU A 66 -12.72 10.55 -1.20
C LEU A 66 -11.72 11.65 -0.78
N PRO A 67 -11.55 11.90 0.53
CA PRO A 67 -10.52 12.78 1.02
C PRO A 67 -9.13 12.23 0.67
N SER A 68 -8.23 13.11 0.22
CA SER A 68 -6.83 12.78 -0.04
C SER A 68 -5.92 13.47 0.96
N VAL A 69 -4.97 12.73 1.54
CA VAL A 69 -3.85 13.29 2.28
C VAL A 69 -2.62 13.30 1.37
N THR A 70 -2.08 14.49 1.14
CA THR A 70 -0.89 14.69 0.30
C THR A 70 0.39 14.87 1.12
N ASP A 71 0.30 15.16 2.43
CA ASP A 71 1.44 15.17 3.33
C ASP A 71 1.03 15.15 4.82
N ALA A 72 1.77 14.35 5.59
CA ALA A 72 2.01 14.31 7.05
C ALA A 72 1.11 15.12 8.03
N SER A 73 -0.21 15.11 7.90
CA SER A 73 -1.08 15.35 9.05
C SER A 73 -1.73 14.03 9.44
N PRO A 74 -1.40 13.44 10.60
CA PRO A 74 -2.18 12.35 11.13
C PRO A 74 -3.60 12.87 11.28
N ASP A 75 -4.54 12.24 10.58
CA ASP A 75 -5.96 12.40 10.86
C ASP A 75 -6.11 12.24 12.38
N PRO A 76 -6.66 13.22 13.13
CA PRO A 76 -6.80 13.09 14.56
C PRO A 76 -7.62 11.83 14.81
N ASP A 77 -6.98 10.79 15.36
CA ASP A 77 -7.61 9.51 15.67
C ASP A 77 -9.03 9.81 16.20
N PRO A 78 -10.10 9.39 15.51
CA PRO A 78 -11.45 9.72 15.96
C PRO A 78 -11.59 9.12 17.35
N VAL A 79 -11.70 10.01 18.33
CA VAL A 79 -11.57 9.75 19.77
C VAL A 79 -12.16 8.37 20.10
N LEU A 80 -11.27 7.44 20.44
CA LEU A 80 -11.67 6.09 20.85
C LEU A 80 -12.44 6.21 22.17
N CYS A 81 -13.76 6.36 22.08
CA CYS A 81 -14.67 6.41 23.23
C CYS A 81 -14.47 5.15 24.11
N LYS A 82 -13.76 5.28 25.24
CA LYS A 82 -13.39 4.18 26.15
C LYS A 82 -14.59 3.71 26.99
N THR A 83 -15.71 3.35 26.36
CA THR A 83 -16.90 2.85 27.05
C THR A 83 -17.26 1.47 26.51
N PRO A 84 -17.48 0.44 27.36
CA PRO A 84 -17.90 -0.87 26.94
C PRO A 84 -19.41 -0.81 26.65
N HIS A 85 -19.74 -0.40 25.43
CA HIS A 85 -21.08 -0.60 24.87
C HIS A 85 -20.91 -1.17 23.48
N ILE A 86 -21.76 -2.13 23.12
CA ILE A 86 -21.82 -2.78 21.80
C ILE A 86 -21.79 -1.68 20.74
N ARG A 87 -20.61 -1.46 20.15
CA ARG A 87 -20.42 -0.42 19.14
C ARG A 87 -21.14 -0.89 17.89
N LYS A 88 -22.15 -0.12 17.48
CA LYS A 88 -22.66 -0.14 16.10
C LYS A 88 -21.43 0.04 15.21
N VAL A 89 -21.09 -0.96 14.39
CA VAL A 89 -19.95 -0.88 13.49
C VAL A 89 -20.29 0.17 12.44
N THR A 90 -19.80 1.38 12.63
CA THR A 90 -19.83 2.41 11.58
C THR A 90 -18.85 1.95 10.50
N PRO A 91 -19.20 2.05 9.20
CA PRO A 91 -18.23 1.79 8.14
C PRO A 91 -16.99 2.69 8.34
N PRO A 92 -15.77 2.17 8.15
CA PRO A 92 -14.58 2.98 8.29
C PRO A 92 -14.56 4.09 7.24
N ALA A 93 -13.94 5.21 7.59
CA ALA A 93 -13.62 6.23 6.60
C ALA A 93 -12.65 5.65 5.56
N ILE A 94 -12.66 6.21 4.35
CA ILE A 94 -11.70 5.83 3.30
C ILE A 94 -10.92 7.07 2.90
N THR A 95 -9.59 6.97 2.94
CA THR A 95 -8.69 8.10 2.69
C THR A 95 -7.64 7.71 1.66
N ILE A 96 -7.41 8.58 0.68
CA ILE A 96 -6.37 8.38 -0.33
C ILE A 96 -5.04 8.94 0.17
N ILE A 97 -3.95 8.16 0.01
CA ILE A 97 -2.58 8.62 0.19
C ILE A 97 -1.91 8.64 -1.19
N HIS A 98 -1.45 9.82 -1.61
CA HIS A 98 -0.65 9.92 -2.83
C HIS A 98 0.83 9.66 -2.55
N ASP A 99 1.52 8.97 -3.45
CA ASP A 99 2.98 8.96 -3.43
C ASP A 99 3.56 10.34 -3.83
N LEU A 100 4.80 10.61 -3.40
CA LEU A 100 5.44 11.91 -3.62
C LEU A 100 5.88 12.13 -5.06
N ASP A 101 6.19 11.04 -5.77
CA ASP A 101 6.75 11.11 -7.11
C ASP A 101 5.65 10.84 -8.13
N ALA A 102 5.24 11.86 -8.88
CA ALA A 102 4.58 11.61 -10.16
C ALA A 102 5.47 10.69 -11.00
N ASN A 103 4.91 9.71 -11.72
CA ASN A 103 5.71 8.83 -12.59
C ASN A 103 6.50 9.70 -13.59
N THR A 104 7.79 9.95 -13.32
CA THR A 104 8.59 11.03 -13.94
C THR A 104 8.99 10.76 -15.37
N SER A 105 8.59 9.63 -15.95
CA SER A 105 8.70 9.35 -17.38
C SER A 105 7.78 8.18 -17.77
N SER A 106 7.42 8.09 -19.04
CA SER A 106 6.55 7.06 -19.63
C SER A 106 7.03 5.60 -19.44
N VAL A 107 8.19 5.38 -18.80
CA VAL A 107 8.89 4.10 -18.75
C VAL A 107 9.14 3.61 -17.31
N THR A 108 9.11 4.46 -16.28
CA THR A 108 9.45 4.06 -14.90
C THR A 108 8.33 4.44 -13.92
N SER A 109 7.72 3.41 -13.33
CA SER A 109 6.85 3.58 -12.16
C SER A 109 7.71 3.49 -10.90
N ALA A 110 7.46 4.36 -9.92
CA ALA A 110 8.13 4.33 -8.61
C ALA A 110 7.93 2.99 -7.86
N GLY A 111 6.97 2.19 -8.31
CA GLY A 111 6.74 0.82 -7.88
C GLY A 111 6.01 0.73 -6.53
N PRO A 112 5.67 -0.49 -6.10
CA PRO A 112 4.88 -0.70 -4.88
C PRO A 112 5.54 -0.19 -3.59
N ALA A 113 6.87 -0.09 -3.57
CA ALA A 113 7.61 0.48 -2.46
C ALA A 113 7.24 1.96 -2.23
N ALA A 114 6.95 2.72 -3.29
CA ALA A 114 6.54 4.12 -3.16
C ALA A 114 5.24 4.25 -2.35
N GLY A 115 4.26 3.38 -2.59
CA GLY A 115 3.00 3.39 -1.83
C GLY A 115 3.17 2.99 -0.36
N LEU A 116 4.02 2.00 -0.08
CA LEU A 116 4.41 1.64 1.29
C LEU A 116 5.09 2.81 2.01
N LEU A 117 6.00 3.52 1.32
CA LEU A 117 6.72 4.66 1.88
C LEU A 117 5.83 5.89 2.03
N ALA A 118 4.84 6.08 1.16
CA ALA A 118 3.82 7.12 1.34
C ALA A 118 3.02 6.89 2.63
N ALA A 119 2.58 5.65 2.87
CA ALA A 119 1.93 5.29 4.13
C ALA A 119 2.87 5.45 5.34
N HIS A 120 4.13 5.03 5.23
CA HIS A 120 5.12 5.20 6.28
C HIS A 120 5.36 6.68 6.64
N ARG A 121 5.36 7.58 5.66
CA ARG A 121 5.51 9.03 5.89
C ARG A 121 4.25 9.65 6.49
N ALA A 122 3.07 9.15 6.11
CA ALA A 122 1.81 9.58 6.70
C ALA A 122 1.74 9.24 8.20
N ASP A 123 2.24 8.06 8.59
CA ASP A 123 2.44 7.73 10.01
C ASP A 123 3.58 6.70 10.21
N PRO A 124 4.74 7.16 10.71
CA PRO A 124 5.90 6.30 10.93
C PRO A 124 5.74 5.26 12.03
N ALA A 125 4.79 5.45 12.97
CA ALA A 125 4.59 4.57 14.11
C ALA A 125 3.53 3.48 13.87
N ARG A 126 2.77 3.57 12.77
CA ARG A 126 1.72 2.59 12.45
C ARG A 126 2.28 1.25 11.98
N THR A 127 1.59 0.18 12.37
CA THR A 127 1.71 -1.14 11.74
C THR A 127 0.61 -1.28 10.70
N TRP A 128 1.00 -1.55 9.45
CA TRP A 128 0.12 -1.53 8.30
C TRP A 128 -0.23 -2.94 7.85
N LEU A 129 -1.52 -3.24 7.67
CA LEU A 129 -1.97 -4.42 6.92
C LEU A 129 -2.06 -4.02 5.46
N VAL A 130 -1.11 -4.50 4.65
CA VAL A 130 -0.92 -4.11 3.26
C VAL A 130 -1.50 -5.17 2.34
N ILE A 131 -2.31 -4.73 1.38
CA ILE A 131 -2.94 -5.58 0.37
C ILE A 131 -2.90 -4.86 -0.99
N ALA A 132 -2.29 -5.44 -2.01
CA ALA A 132 -2.45 -4.96 -3.39
C ALA A 132 -3.81 -5.35 -4.00
N CYS A 133 -4.28 -4.62 -5.01
CA CYS A 133 -5.56 -4.92 -5.66
C CYS A 133 -5.55 -6.22 -6.51
N ASP A 134 -4.38 -6.81 -6.78
CA ASP A 134 -4.19 -7.97 -7.66
C ASP A 134 -4.64 -9.31 -7.03
N TYR A 135 -5.29 -9.31 -5.85
CA TYR A 135 -5.74 -10.51 -5.13
C TYR A 135 -7.28 -10.62 -5.07
N PRO A 136 -7.98 -10.90 -6.21
CA PRO A 136 -9.45 -10.97 -6.25
C PRO A 136 -10.04 -12.16 -5.46
N LEU A 137 -9.25 -13.23 -5.26
CA LEU A 137 -9.67 -14.42 -4.51
C LEU A 137 -9.24 -14.39 -3.04
N LEU A 138 -8.78 -13.23 -2.55
CA LEU A 138 -8.38 -13.07 -1.16
C LEU A 138 -9.58 -13.24 -0.23
N THR A 139 -9.39 -14.01 0.84
CA THR A 139 -10.45 -14.35 1.80
C THR A 139 -10.18 -13.73 3.17
N GLN A 140 -11.24 -13.52 3.95
CA GLN A 140 -11.17 -13.01 5.32
C GLN A 140 -10.27 -13.91 6.17
N ARG A 141 -10.49 -15.23 6.10
CA ARG A 141 -9.71 -16.22 6.84
C ARG A 141 -8.21 -16.18 6.52
N ALA A 142 -7.83 -15.87 5.28
CA ALA A 142 -6.42 -15.71 4.93
C ALA A 142 -5.79 -14.51 5.64
N LEU A 143 -6.47 -13.37 5.62
CA LEU A 143 -6.01 -12.15 6.30
C LEU A 143 -5.99 -12.28 7.83
N GLU A 144 -7.02 -12.90 8.42
CA GLU A 144 -7.03 -13.21 9.86
C GLU A 144 -5.83 -14.08 10.26
N ARG A 145 -5.50 -15.09 9.45
CA ARG A 145 -4.31 -15.92 9.69
C ARG A 145 -3.02 -15.13 9.58
N LEU A 146 -2.91 -14.22 8.61
CA LEU A 146 -1.75 -13.36 8.45
C LEU A 146 -1.57 -12.46 9.68
N CYS A 147 -2.63 -11.78 10.10
CA CYS A 147 -2.67 -10.94 11.29
C CYS A 147 -2.31 -11.72 12.57
N ALA A 148 -2.91 -12.90 12.77
CA ALA A 148 -2.65 -13.74 13.94
C ALA A 148 -1.21 -14.25 14.01
N LYS A 149 -0.55 -14.44 12.85
CA LYS A 149 0.83 -14.90 12.75
C LYS A 149 1.86 -13.78 12.70
N TYR A 150 1.43 -12.52 12.80
CA TYR A 150 2.33 -11.39 12.69
C TYR A 150 3.51 -11.49 13.68
N ARG A 151 4.70 -11.32 13.13
CA ARG A 151 5.96 -11.12 13.82
C ARG A 151 6.68 -9.93 13.16
N PRO A 152 7.12 -8.92 13.93
CA PRO A 152 7.95 -7.85 13.41
C PRO A 152 9.25 -8.38 12.77
N PRO A 153 9.87 -7.63 11.84
CA PRO A 153 9.41 -6.34 11.34
C PRO A 153 8.35 -6.45 10.23
N VAL A 154 8.31 -7.58 9.51
CA VAL A 154 7.37 -7.84 8.41
C VAL A 154 6.93 -9.30 8.43
N THR A 155 5.63 -9.56 8.27
CA THR A 155 5.11 -10.90 7.99
C THR A 155 4.29 -10.86 6.71
N CYS A 156 4.54 -11.76 5.77
CA CYS A 156 3.81 -11.84 4.51
C CYS A 156 3.57 -13.29 4.11
N PHE A 157 2.73 -13.51 3.10
CA PHE A 157 2.59 -14.83 2.51
C PHE A 157 3.84 -15.25 1.75
N ARG A 158 4.03 -16.57 1.67
CA ARG A 158 5.04 -17.20 0.83
C ARG A 158 4.31 -18.17 -0.10
N ASN A 159 4.59 -18.10 -1.39
CA ASN A 159 4.01 -19.02 -2.37
C ASN A 159 4.73 -20.38 -2.37
N ALA A 160 4.21 -21.34 -3.15
CA ALA A 160 4.75 -22.71 -3.19
C ALA A 160 6.20 -22.78 -3.70
N ASP A 161 6.59 -21.84 -4.57
CA ASP A 161 7.95 -21.72 -5.12
C ASP A 161 8.92 -21.03 -4.14
N GLY A 162 8.44 -20.63 -2.97
CA GLY A 162 9.23 -20.05 -1.91
C GLY A 162 9.39 -18.53 -2.01
N PHE A 163 8.77 -17.85 -2.97
CA PHE A 163 8.79 -16.38 -3.05
C PHE A 163 7.86 -15.77 -2.01
N CYS A 164 8.33 -14.70 -1.39
CA CYS A 164 7.53 -13.90 -0.48
C CYS A 164 6.66 -12.91 -1.26
N GLU A 165 5.44 -12.67 -0.77
CA GLU A 165 4.45 -11.75 -1.33
C GLU A 165 4.36 -10.49 -0.45
N PRO A 166 5.32 -9.56 -0.52
CA PRO A 166 5.40 -8.42 0.41
C PRO A 166 4.20 -7.47 0.34
N LEU A 167 3.46 -7.49 -0.78
CA LEU A 167 2.27 -6.67 -1.01
C LEU A 167 0.98 -7.33 -0.47
N LEU A 168 1.12 -8.49 0.16
CA LEU A 168 0.10 -9.13 0.98
C LEU A 168 0.74 -9.49 2.33
N GLY A 169 0.86 -8.48 3.18
CA GLY A 169 1.70 -8.56 4.38
C GLY A 169 1.35 -7.53 5.45
N VAL A 170 1.81 -7.79 6.67
CA VAL A 170 1.78 -6.85 7.79
C VAL A 170 3.17 -6.24 7.95
N TRP A 171 3.25 -4.92 7.84
CA TRP A 171 4.48 -4.13 7.89
C TRP A 171 4.51 -3.30 9.18
N GLY A 172 5.49 -3.58 10.05
CA GLY A 172 5.75 -2.77 11.23
C GLY A 172 6.65 -1.57 10.94
N PRO A 173 6.75 -0.62 11.89
CA PRO A 173 7.60 0.58 11.76
C PRO A 173 9.03 0.29 11.33
N ASP A 174 9.70 -0.66 12.00
CA ASP A 174 11.08 -1.01 11.70
C ASP A 174 11.26 -1.56 10.28
N GLY A 175 10.27 -2.30 9.77
CA GLY A 175 10.29 -2.85 8.42
C GLY A 175 10.17 -1.76 7.35
N LEU A 176 9.35 -0.76 7.61
CA LEU A 176 9.18 0.38 6.71
C LEU A 176 10.37 1.34 6.76
N ALA A 177 10.95 1.57 7.94
CA ALA A 177 12.18 2.35 8.09
C ALA A 177 13.34 1.68 7.33
N GLU A 178 13.45 0.35 7.42
CA GLU A 178 14.42 -0.44 6.67
C GLU A 178 14.21 -0.33 5.15
N LEU A 179 12.95 -0.42 4.70
CA LEU A 179 12.58 -0.23 3.30
C LEU A 179 12.99 1.16 2.81
N GLU A 180 12.69 2.21 3.58
CA GLU A 180 13.02 3.59 3.22
C GLU A 180 14.53 3.77 3.04
N ARG A 181 15.31 3.24 3.99
CA ARG A 181 16.77 3.29 3.95
C ARG A 181 17.33 2.58 2.71
N ARG A 182 16.77 1.43 2.32
CA ARG A 182 17.20 0.69 1.12
C ARG A 182 16.90 1.47 -0.16
N VAL A 183 15.69 2.03 -0.27
CA VAL A 183 15.30 2.83 -1.44
C VAL A 183 16.20 4.06 -1.59
N LYS A 184 16.47 4.79 -0.49
CA LYS A 184 17.42 5.93 -0.49
C LYS A 184 18.84 5.51 -0.91
N GLY A 185 19.32 4.36 -0.44
CA GLY A 185 20.65 3.84 -0.79
C GLY A 185 20.79 3.39 -2.25
N SER A 186 19.73 2.81 -2.84
CA SER A 186 19.72 2.40 -4.24
C SER A 186 19.79 3.60 -5.19
N SER A 187 19.09 4.70 -4.89
CA SER A 187 19.13 5.93 -5.68
C SER A 187 20.51 6.62 -5.66
N ALA A 188 21.27 6.51 -4.57
CA ALA A 188 22.64 7.04 -4.50
C ALA A 188 23.65 6.23 -5.33
N SER A 189 23.43 4.93 -5.51
CA SER A 189 24.34 4.03 -6.26
C SER A 189 24.22 4.12 -7.79
N ALA A 190 23.13 4.71 -8.30
CA ALA A 190 22.91 4.88 -9.74
C ALA A 190 23.62 6.11 -10.34
N GLY A 191 24.22 6.99 -9.53
CA GLY A 191 24.88 8.23 -9.95
C GLY A 191 26.38 8.15 -10.25
N GLY A 192 27.00 6.97 -10.21
CA GLY A 192 28.46 6.81 -10.23
C GLY A 192 29.00 5.75 -11.18
N ARG A 193 28.70 5.82 -12.48
CA ARG A 193 29.50 5.15 -13.53
C ARG A 193 29.59 6.02 -14.79
N GLY A 194 30.34 7.11 -14.66
CA GLY A 194 30.93 7.85 -15.79
C GLY A 194 32.44 7.92 -15.55
N GLY A 195 33.12 6.79 -15.73
CA GLY A 195 34.58 6.68 -15.61
C GLY A 195 35.14 6.19 -16.93
N GLU A 196 36.00 7.03 -17.51
CA GLU A 196 36.71 6.85 -18.77
C GLU A 196 37.45 5.51 -18.89
N GLU A 197 37.22 4.80 -20.00
CA GLU A 197 38.26 3.97 -20.62
C GLU A 197 38.24 4.25 -22.13
N SER A 198 38.96 5.30 -22.53
CA SER A 198 39.43 5.44 -23.91
C SER A 198 40.87 4.93 -23.95
N GLY A 199 41.02 3.63 -24.17
CA GLY A 199 42.29 3.01 -24.51
C GLY A 199 42.77 3.52 -25.86
N ARG A 200 43.80 4.38 -25.83
CA ARG A 200 44.51 4.80 -27.04
C ARG A 200 45.53 3.71 -27.38
N LEU A 201 45.23 2.94 -28.42
CA LEU A 201 46.24 2.24 -29.20
C LEU A 201 47.23 3.26 -29.77
N ARG A 202 48.49 3.17 -29.34
CA ARG A 202 49.72 3.17 -30.17
C ARG A 202 50.93 2.87 -29.30
#